data_AF-A0A956EFI8-F1
#
_entry.id   AF-A0A956EFI8-F1
#
_cell.length_a   1.000
_cell.length_b   1.000
_cell.length_c   1.000
_cell.angle_alpha   90.00
_cell.angle_beta   90.00
_cell.angle_gamma   90.00
#
_symmetry.space_group_name_H-M   'P 1'
#
loop_
_entity.id
_entity.type
_entity.pdbx_description
1 polymer ?
#
loop_
_entity_poly.entity_id
_entity_poly.type
_entity_poly.pdbx_seq_one_letter_code
_entity_poly.pdbx_strand_id
1 'polypeptide(L)'
;MPAPSATHRLLRLGAALCALHLGACAHRQGPSTSEPRAPVGYSDAPLMGAQSGPTLDPGATPAERVVRLDRLLDLFDAARFGADEGARESFWEGLGGAAMGRGPEATREGIARLLDIALALEADDALDADQRDFVASAILLLTTDLHRPTLAEDLSIQTAAYRELVASGHPRIADNAHWRLYDHIRGCLAGAVAAPPERRPEIAVHSLYVEQDSIEGHLDDKRSVHARPALPPPASLWAMVERERDALSGDPRWAPVIKARAAADAELRATALASLPAPRDPTWEVASM
;
A
#
# COMPACT_ATOMS: atom_id res chain seq x y z
N MET A 1 -39.57 23.57 0.17
CA MET A 1 -38.16 24.01 0.13
C MET A 1 -37.32 22.79 -0.22
N PRO A 2 -36.76 22.70 -1.44
CA PRO A 2 -35.98 21.54 -1.83
C PRO A 2 -34.55 21.64 -1.30
N ALA A 3 -34.03 20.51 -0.82
CA ALA A 3 -32.69 20.34 -0.32
C ALA A 3 -31.64 20.45 -1.45
N PRO A 4 -30.46 21.02 -1.21
CA PRO A 4 -29.40 21.10 -2.21
C PRO A 4 -28.86 19.70 -2.56
N SER A 5 -28.81 19.42 -3.86
CA SER A 5 -28.40 18.16 -4.48
C SER A 5 -26.90 17.87 -4.32
N ALA A 6 -26.57 16.58 -4.24
CA ALA A 6 -25.24 15.98 -4.02
C ALA A 6 -24.16 16.29 -5.09
N THR A 7 -24.43 17.19 -6.03
CA THR A 7 -23.56 17.54 -7.16
C THR A 7 -22.43 18.52 -6.82
N HIS A 8 -22.36 19.05 -5.60
CA HIS A 8 -21.31 20.00 -5.18
C HIS A 8 -20.14 19.40 -4.39
N ARG A 9 -20.15 18.08 -4.07
CA ARG A 9 -19.08 17.44 -3.27
C ARG A 9 -17.96 16.77 -4.09
N LEU A 10 -18.14 16.61 -5.41
CA LEU A 10 -17.13 16.06 -6.31
C LEU A 10 -16.11 17.11 -6.84
N LEU A 11 -16.21 18.36 -6.40
CA LEU A 11 -15.48 19.50 -6.97
C LEU A 11 -14.33 20.03 -6.10
N ARG A 12 -13.85 19.27 -5.11
CA ARG A 12 -12.73 19.69 -4.22
C ARG A 12 -11.52 18.75 -4.13
N LEU A 13 -11.46 17.69 -4.94
CA LEU A 13 -10.24 16.87 -5.11
C LEU A 13 -9.80 16.74 -6.58
N GLY A 14 -10.50 17.39 -7.51
CA GLY A 14 -10.20 17.36 -8.96
C GLY A 14 -9.19 18.41 -9.42
N ALA A 15 -8.14 18.70 -8.66
CA ALA A 15 -7.14 19.73 -9.01
C ALA A 15 -5.66 19.29 -8.87
N ALA A 16 -5.37 17.99 -8.82
CA ALA A 16 -3.99 17.49 -8.79
C ALA A 16 -3.73 16.30 -9.74
N LEU A 17 -4.57 16.13 -10.77
CA LEU A 17 -4.54 14.95 -11.66
C LEU A 17 -4.54 15.28 -13.16
N CYS A 18 -4.08 16.47 -13.54
CA CYS A 18 -3.97 16.86 -14.95
C CYS A 18 -2.72 17.71 -15.23
N ALA A 19 -1.63 17.06 -15.65
CA ALA A 19 -0.69 17.62 -16.62
C ALA A 19 0.05 16.48 -17.33
N LEU A 20 -0.64 15.90 -18.31
CA LEU A 20 -0.08 15.00 -19.32
C LEU A 20 0.99 15.72 -20.16
N HIS A 21 2.04 14.96 -20.44
CA HIS A 21 3.08 15.07 -21.47
C HIS A 21 2.91 16.08 -22.62
N LEU A 22 4.03 16.71 -23.01
CA LEU A 22 4.58 16.71 -24.38
C LEU A 22 5.95 17.42 -24.41
N GLY A 23 6.95 16.81 -25.07
CA GLY A 23 8.22 17.47 -25.33
C GLY A 23 9.36 16.54 -25.78
N ALA A 24 9.27 15.99 -26.98
CA ALA A 24 10.43 15.40 -27.66
C ALA A 24 11.35 16.51 -28.16
N CYS A 25 12.61 16.55 -27.70
CA CYS A 25 13.70 17.26 -28.39
C CYS A 25 15.04 16.56 -28.08
N ALA A 26 15.71 16.11 -29.13
CA ALA A 26 17.01 15.48 -29.08
C ALA A 26 18.10 16.48 -28.64
N HIS A 27 18.93 16.10 -27.68
CA HIS A 27 20.17 16.81 -27.38
C HIS A 27 21.38 15.89 -27.46
N ARG A 28 22.37 16.33 -28.23
CA ARG A 28 23.57 15.61 -28.66
C ARG A 28 24.64 15.78 -27.57
N GLN A 29 24.90 14.73 -26.79
CA GLN A 29 25.96 14.74 -25.77
C GLN A 29 27.34 14.59 -26.41
N GLY A 30 28.25 15.52 -26.09
CA GLY A 30 29.68 15.38 -26.31
C GLY A 30 30.31 14.42 -25.29
N PRO A 31 31.53 13.91 -25.55
CA PRO A 31 32.11 12.85 -24.72
C PRO A 31 32.55 13.37 -23.35
N SER A 32 31.95 12.85 -22.28
CA SER A 32 32.41 12.97 -20.90
C SER A 32 33.42 11.85 -20.61
N THR A 33 34.62 12.23 -20.18
CA THR A 33 35.65 11.31 -19.69
C THR A 33 35.50 11.14 -18.18
N SER A 34 34.62 10.25 -17.76
CA SER A 34 34.49 9.77 -16.39
C SER A 34 34.56 8.25 -16.40
N GLU A 35 35.43 7.67 -15.56
CA GLU A 35 35.61 6.22 -15.44
C GLU A 35 34.26 5.52 -15.18
N PRO A 36 34.03 4.32 -15.76
CA PRO A 36 32.74 3.65 -15.66
C PRO A 36 32.47 3.18 -14.22
N ARG A 37 31.64 3.93 -13.50
CA ARG A 37 30.96 3.47 -12.28
C ARG A 37 30.05 2.29 -12.68
N ALA A 38 30.03 1.22 -11.90
CA ALA A 38 29.13 0.09 -12.15
C ALA A 38 27.68 0.62 -12.26
N PRO A 39 26.84 0.07 -13.16
CA PRO A 39 25.47 0.55 -13.31
C PRO A 39 24.73 0.37 -11.98
N VAL A 40 24.32 1.50 -11.40
CA VAL A 40 23.51 1.55 -10.19
C VAL A 40 22.07 1.33 -10.64
N GLY A 41 21.51 0.16 -10.35
CA GLY A 41 20.14 -0.21 -10.69
C GLY A 41 19.37 -0.67 -9.46
N TYR A 42 18.05 -0.81 -9.60
CA TYR A 42 17.18 -1.34 -8.54
C TYR A 42 17.64 -2.73 -8.07
N SER A 43 17.46 -3.04 -6.79
CA SER A 43 17.92 -4.30 -6.22
C SER A 43 16.85 -5.38 -6.27
N ASP A 44 17.19 -6.57 -6.77
CA ASP A 44 16.35 -7.78 -6.67
C ASP A 44 16.75 -8.68 -5.49
N ALA A 45 17.59 -8.17 -4.59
CA ALA A 45 18.04 -8.93 -3.44
C ALA A 45 16.89 -9.14 -2.42
N PRO A 46 16.89 -10.27 -1.67
CA PRO A 46 15.94 -10.49 -0.60
C PRO A 46 15.83 -9.29 0.36
N LEU A 47 14.60 -8.93 0.74
CA LEU A 47 14.33 -7.79 1.61
C LEU A 47 14.83 -8.01 3.04
N MET A 48 14.58 -9.19 3.59
CA MET A 48 15.07 -9.55 4.92
C MET A 48 16.59 -9.77 4.87
N GLY A 49 17.30 -9.21 5.85
CA GLY A 49 18.77 -9.19 5.90
C GLY A 49 19.40 -8.13 4.99
N ALA A 50 18.60 -7.24 4.39
CA ALA A 50 19.11 -6.11 3.62
C ALA A 50 19.91 -5.13 4.50
N GLN A 51 21.00 -4.62 3.94
CA GLN A 51 21.77 -3.52 4.53
C GLN A 51 21.55 -2.21 3.76
N SER A 52 21.78 -1.09 4.46
CA SER A 52 21.70 0.30 3.97
C SER A 52 22.56 0.56 2.73
N GLY A 53 23.65 -0.18 2.57
CA GLY A 53 24.65 0.11 1.56
C GLY A 53 25.46 1.36 1.93
N PRO A 54 26.36 1.83 1.04
CA PRO A 54 27.16 3.01 1.32
C PRO A 54 26.31 4.28 1.35
N THR A 55 26.64 5.21 2.26
CA THR A 55 26.07 6.56 2.28
C THR A 55 26.34 7.26 0.94
N LEU A 56 25.36 7.98 0.37
CA LEU A 56 25.62 8.71 -0.89
C LEU A 56 26.70 9.75 -0.70
N ASP A 57 27.61 9.80 -1.67
CA ASP A 57 28.54 10.90 -1.83
C ASP A 57 27.77 12.21 -2.12
N PRO A 58 28.29 13.37 -1.68
CA PRO A 58 27.70 14.67 -2.01
C PRO A 58 27.57 14.95 -3.52
N GLY A 59 28.30 14.22 -4.36
CA GLY A 59 28.24 14.29 -5.83
C GLY A 59 27.38 13.20 -6.49
N ALA A 60 26.51 12.52 -5.73
CA ALA A 60 25.64 11.49 -6.27
C ALA A 60 24.71 12.04 -7.37
N THR A 61 24.64 11.30 -8.47
CA THR A 61 23.74 11.58 -9.59
C THR A 61 22.28 11.40 -9.17
N PRO A 62 21.33 12.02 -9.88
CA PRO A 62 19.90 11.83 -9.64
C PRO A 62 19.48 10.35 -9.69
N ALA A 63 20.02 9.58 -10.64
CA ALA A 63 19.80 8.14 -10.75
C ALA A 63 20.25 7.37 -9.48
N GLU A 64 21.43 7.69 -8.96
CA GLU A 64 21.93 7.07 -7.71
C GLU A 64 21.06 7.45 -6.50
N ARG A 65 20.50 8.66 -6.48
CA ARG A 65 19.57 9.10 -5.44
C ARG A 65 18.23 8.35 -5.52
N VAL A 66 17.72 8.08 -6.72
CA VAL A 66 16.51 7.25 -6.92
C VAL A 66 16.73 5.82 -6.43
N VAL A 67 17.85 5.19 -6.79
CA VAL A 67 18.17 3.83 -6.31
C VAL A 67 18.36 3.79 -4.79
N ARG A 68 18.90 4.85 -4.18
CA ARG A 68 18.90 4.95 -2.72
C ARG A 68 17.49 5.04 -2.13
N LEU A 69 16.59 5.80 -2.74
CA LEU A 69 15.21 5.88 -2.27
C LEU A 69 14.54 4.51 -2.31
N ASP A 70 14.69 3.77 -3.41
CA ASP A 70 14.25 2.37 -3.55
C ASP A 70 14.80 1.49 -2.42
N ARG A 71 16.12 1.58 -2.16
CA ARG A 71 16.74 0.80 -1.09
C ARG A 71 16.24 1.17 0.31
N LEU A 72 15.96 2.44 0.56
CA LEU A 72 15.41 2.88 1.84
C LEU A 72 13.96 2.42 2.03
N LEU A 73 13.17 2.37 0.94
CA LEU A 73 11.83 1.77 0.95
C LEU A 73 11.93 0.27 1.27
N ASP A 74 12.79 -0.47 0.58
CA ASP A 74 13.05 -1.90 0.86
C ASP A 74 13.38 -2.15 2.34
N LEU A 75 14.26 -1.35 2.94
CA LEU A 75 14.62 -1.48 4.37
C LEU A 75 13.45 -1.15 5.30
N PHE A 76 12.69 -0.11 4.96
CA PHE A 76 11.50 0.27 5.70
C PHE A 76 10.44 -0.84 5.65
N ASP A 77 10.23 -1.45 4.49
CA ASP A 77 9.26 -2.52 4.28
C ASP A 77 9.73 -3.84 4.91
N ALA A 78 11.03 -4.17 4.86
CA ALA A 78 11.60 -5.30 5.58
C ALA A 78 11.40 -5.17 7.11
N ALA A 79 11.63 -3.97 7.64
CA ALA A 79 11.38 -3.66 9.05
C ALA A 79 9.89 -3.74 9.41
N ARG A 80 9.01 -3.22 8.54
CA ARG A 80 7.55 -3.17 8.75
C ARG A 80 6.88 -4.52 8.61
N PHE A 81 7.16 -5.26 7.53
CA PHE A 81 6.44 -6.48 7.19
C PHE A 81 7.13 -7.75 7.66
N GLY A 82 8.46 -7.76 7.65
CA GLY A 82 9.30 -8.87 8.11
C GLY A 82 9.70 -8.80 9.58
N ALA A 83 9.39 -7.69 10.28
CA ALA A 83 9.86 -7.40 11.64
C ALA A 83 11.40 -7.49 11.78
N ASP A 84 12.12 -7.15 10.71
CA ASP A 84 13.58 -7.24 10.65
C ASP A 84 14.22 -6.07 11.42
N GLU A 85 14.83 -6.39 12.58
CA GLU A 85 15.47 -5.39 13.43
C GLU A 85 16.73 -4.79 12.79
N GLY A 86 17.48 -5.58 12.01
CA GLY A 86 18.69 -5.12 11.33
C GLY A 86 18.37 -4.20 10.15
N ALA A 87 17.31 -4.51 9.41
CA ALA A 87 16.79 -3.62 8.36
C ALA A 87 16.31 -2.28 8.93
N ARG A 88 15.67 -2.31 10.11
CA ARG A 88 15.28 -1.08 10.82
C ARG A 88 16.49 -0.22 11.19
N GLU A 89 17.53 -0.81 11.77
CA GLU A 89 18.75 -0.07 12.13
C GLU A 89 19.41 0.52 10.88
N SER A 90 19.57 -0.29 9.85
CA SER A 90 20.09 0.14 8.55
C SER A 90 19.25 1.26 7.91
N PHE A 91 17.92 1.20 8.03
CA PHE A 91 17.03 2.24 7.53
C PHE A 91 17.32 3.60 8.18
N TRP A 92 17.44 3.65 9.51
CA TRP A 92 17.69 4.90 10.23
C TRP A 92 19.09 5.45 9.96
N GLU A 93 20.11 4.58 9.92
CA GLU A 93 21.45 4.95 9.49
C GLU A 93 21.44 5.52 8.06
N GLY A 94 20.70 4.87 7.16
CA GLY A 94 20.51 5.30 5.77
C GLY A 94 19.79 6.64 5.64
N LEU A 95 18.95 7.02 6.60
CA LEU A 95 18.35 8.36 6.70
C LEU A 95 19.28 9.41 7.35
N GLY A 96 20.50 9.03 7.76
CA GLY A 96 21.45 9.92 8.41
C GLY A 96 21.15 10.20 9.88
N GLY A 97 20.51 9.26 10.59
CA GLY A 97 20.18 9.42 12.00
C GLY A 97 20.07 8.11 12.77
N ALA A 98 19.50 8.20 13.97
CA ALA A 98 19.13 7.04 14.78
C ALA A 98 17.62 7.09 15.05
N ALA A 99 17.00 5.92 15.23
CA ALA A 99 15.60 5.84 15.60
C ALA A 99 15.36 6.55 16.94
N MET A 100 14.39 7.46 17.01
CA MET A 100 13.96 8.03 18.30
C MET A 100 13.10 7.07 19.13
N GLY A 101 12.70 5.92 18.57
CA GLY A 101 11.90 4.92 19.26
C GLY A 101 11.37 3.82 18.34
N ARG A 102 10.33 3.11 18.82
CA ARG A 102 9.58 2.08 18.05
C ARG A 102 8.09 2.47 18.00
N GLY A 103 7.37 1.91 17.04
CA GLY A 103 5.91 2.05 16.94
C GLY A 103 5.46 3.19 16.01
N PRO A 104 4.19 3.61 16.11
CA PRO A 104 3.54 4.46 15.11
C PRO A 104 4.24 5.79 14.83
N GLU A 105 4.78 6.45 15.86
CA GLU A 105 5.49 7.72 15.69
C GLU A 105 6.81 7.56 14.92
N ALA A 106 7.57 6.49 15.20
CA ALA A 106 8.79 6.17 14.46
C ALA A 106 8.48 5.83 13.00
N THR A 107 7.37 5.11 12.75
CA THR A 107 6.88 4.83 11.39
C THR A 107 6.51 6.13 10.66
N ARG A 108 5.78 7.03 11.32
CA ARG A 108 5.37 8.33 10.78
C ARG A 108 6.58 9.20 10.42
N GLU A 109 7.58 9.26 11.30
CA GLU A 109 8.83 9.97 11.04
C GLU A 109 9.59 9.37 9.86
N GLY A 110 9.71 8.04 9.79
CA GLY A 110 10.35 7.35 8.68
C GLY A 110 9.69 7.68 7.34
N ILE A 111 8.36 7.62 7.28
CA ILE A 111 7.57 7.99 6.09
C ILE A 111 7.80 9.46 5.71
N ALA A 112 7.76 10.38 6.68
CA ALA A 112 7.95 11.80 6.41
C ALA A 112 9.33 12.09 5.80
N ARG A 113 10.39 11.49 6.34
CA ARG A 113 11.75 11.65 5.80
C ARG A 113 11.92 11.03 4.42
N LEU A 114 11.31 9.86 4.16
CA LEU A 114 11.27 9.26 2.84
C LEU A 114 10.54 10.16 1.83
N LEU A 115 9.42 10.76 2.25
CA LEU A 115 8.63 11.66 1.42
C LEU A 115 9.42 12.93 1.08
N ASP A 116 10.14 13.51 2.05
CA ASP A 116 11.01 14.66 1.79
C ASP A 116 12.10 14.33 0.74
N ILE A 117 12.68 13.13 0.80
CA ILE A 117 13.65 12.66 -0.20
C ILE A 117 12.99 12.53 -1.58
N ALA A 118 11.79 11.94 -1.65
CA ALA A 118 11.07 11.73 -2.90
C ALA A 118 10.64 13.06 -3.55
N LEU A 119 10.10 14.00 -2.77
CA LEU A 119 9.76 15.35 -3.25
C LEU A 119 10.99 16.13 -3.73
N ALA A 120 12.13 15.96 -3.07
CA ALA A 120 13.39 16.56 -3.52
C ALA A 120 13.96 15.91 -4.81
N LEU A 121 13.52 14.69 -5.16
CA LEU A 121 13.84 14.04 -6.44
C LEU A 121 12.85 14.44 -7.54
N GLU A 122 11.57 14.62 -7.22
CA GLU A 122 10.55 15.04 -8.18
C GLU A 122 10.88 16.39 -8.84
N ALA A 123 11.52 17.29 -8.10
CA ALA A 123 11.96 18.59 -8.61
C ALA A 123 13.21 18.53 -9.52
N ASP A 124 13.79 17.35 -9.76
CA ASP A 124 15.02 17.16 -10.54
C ASP A 124 14.69 16.85 -12.02
N ASP A 125 15.00 17.79 -12.91
CA ASP A 125 14.73 17.67 -14.34
C ASP A 125 15.58 16.59 -15.05
N ALA A 126 16.65 16.10 -14.40
CA ALA A 126 17.57 15.14 -15.00
C ALA A 126 17.13 13.67 -14.84
N LEU A 127 16.00 13.40 -14.19
CA LEU A 127 15.42 12.07 -14.12
C LEU A 127 14.96 11.57 -15.49
N ASP A 128 15.13 10.28 -15.77
CA ASP A 128 14.50 9.66 -16.93
C ASP A 128 13.00 9.36 -16.69
N ALA A 129 12.33 8.77 -17.67
CA ALA A 129 10.89 8.49 -17.56
C ALA A 129 10.55 7.44 -16.51
N ASP A 130 11.38 6.39 -16.40
CA ASP A 130 11.20 5.29 -15.43
C ASP A 130 11.39 5.81 -14.00
N GLN A 131 12.46 6.59 -13.79
CA GLN A 131 12.76 7.22 -12.51
C GLN A 131 11.68 8.21 -12.06
N ARG A 132 11.14 9.02 -12.98
CA ARG A 132 10.02 9.91 -12.66
C ARG A 132 8.77 9.13 -12.26
N ASP A 133 8.46 8.05 -12.97
CA ASP A 133 7.31 7.19 -12.65
C ASP A 133 7.46 6.52 -11.28
N PHE A 134 8.66 6.00 -10.99
CA PHE A 134 9.01 5.48 -9.67
C PHE A 134 8.83 6.53 -8.57
N VAL A 135 9.39 7.74 -8.74
CA VAL A 135 9.32 8.82 -7.74
C VAL A 135 7.87 9.27 -7.52
N ALA A 136 7.09 9.46 -8.59
CA ALA A 136 5.68 9.83 -8.49
C ALA A 136 4.86 8.77 -7.75
N SER A 137 5.09 7.49 -8.07
CA SER A 137 4.46 6.36 -7.37
C SER A 137 4.85 6.31 -5.89
N ALA A 138 6.13 6.53 -5.57
CA ALA A 138 6.62 6.57 -4.20
C ALA A 138 6.00 7.72 -3.40
N ILE A 139 5.86 8.91 -3.99
CA ILE A 139 5.18 10.06 -3.37
C ILE A 139 3.71 9.72 -3.06
N LEU A 140 2.99 9.12 -4.00
CA LEU A 140 1.61 8.70 -3.80
C LEU A 140 1.51 7.67 -2.66
N LEU A 141 2.35 6.64 -2.64
CA LEU A 141 2.39 5.63 -1.58
C LEU A 141 2.65 6.28 -0.21
N LEU A 142 3.72 7.07 -0.08
CA LEU A 142 4.16 7.66 1.17
C LEU A 142 3.15 8.68 1.71
N THR A 143 2.55 9.48 0.83
CA THR A 143 1.47 10.41 1.21
C THR A 143 0.26 9.65 1.76
N THR A 144 -0.09 8.53 1.10
CA THR A 144 -1.19 7.65 1.53
C THR A 144 -0.90 6.98 2.88
N ASP A 145 0.33 6.52 3.10
CA ASP A 145 0.79 5.89 4.35
C ASP A 145 0.90 6.91 5.51
N LEU A 146 1.19 8.19 5.23
CA LEU A 146 1.32 9.25 6.24
C LEU A 146 -0.04 9.66 6.82
N HIS A 147 -1.11 9.50 6.03
CA HIS A 147 -2.47 9.77 6.47
C HIS A 147 -2.98 8.59 7.31
N ARG A 148 -3.29 8.84 8.59
CA ARG A 148 -3.97 7.86 9.44
C ARG A 148 -5.48 8.06 9.31
N PRO A 149 -6.22 7.08 8.76
CA PRO A 149 -7.67 7.17 8.63
C PRO A 149 -8.32 7.35 10.00
N THR A 150 -9.20 8.33 10.13
CA THR A 150 -9.99 8.56 11.35
C THR A 150 -11.46 8.22 11.16
N LEU A 151 -11.91 8.16 9.90
CA LEU A 151 -13.26 7.84 9.47
C LEU A 151 -13.26 6.69 8.46
N ALA A 152 -14.43 6.07 8.26
CA ALA A 152 -14.59 5.02 7.25
C ALA A 152 -14.39 5.53 5.81
N GLU A 153 -14.76 6.78 5.54
CA GLU A 153 -14.50 7.44 4.25
C GLU A 153 -12.99 7.61 3.99
N ASP A 154 -12.20 7.89 5.03
CA ASP A 154 -10.75 7.98 4.90
C ASP A 154 -10.13 6.62 4.52
N LEU A 155 -10.69 5.52 5.04
CA LEU A 155 -10.25 4.16 4.71
C LEU A 155 -10.53 3.83 3.24
N SER A 156 -11.70 4.20 2.69
CA SER A 156 -12.03 3.92 1.29
C SER A 156 -11.14 4.71 0.33
N ILE A 157 -10.82 5.96 0.68
CA ILE A 157 -9.87 6.79 -0.08
C ILE A 157 -8.47 6.15 -0.03
N GLN A 158 -8.03 5.72 1.15
CA GLN A 158 -6.72 5.10 1.32
C GLN A 158 -6.59 3.80 0.50
N THR A 159 -7.58 2.91 0.55
CA THR A 159 -7.56 1.68 -0.24
C THR A 159 -7.71 1.93 -1.74
N ALA A 160 -8.43 2.99 -2.15
CA ALA A 160 -8.48 3.41 -3.54
C ALA A 160 -7.10 3.83 -4.07
N ALA A 161 -6.32 4.58 -3.28
CA ALA A 161 -4.96 4.96 -3.66
C ALA A 161 -4.04 3.74 -3.81
N TYR A 162 -4.15 2.73 -2.93
CA TYR A 162 -3.38 1.49 -3.08
C TYR A 162 -3.80 0.66 -4.29
N ARG A 163 -5.11 0.60 -4.60
CA ARG A 163 -5.60 -0.05 -5.82
C ARG A 163 -5.07 0.63 -7.08
N GLU A 164 -5.03 1.96 -7.10
CA GLU A 164 -4.45 2.71 -8.22
C GLU A 164 -2.97 2.39 -8.40
N LEU A 165 -2.19 2.37 -7.31
CA LEU A 165 -0.77 2.00 -7.35
C LEU A 165 -0.54 0.58 -7.88
N VAL A 166 -1.41 -0.38 -7.53
CA VAL A 166 -1.35 -1.74 -8.06
C VAL A 166 -1.70 -1.78 -9.56
N ALA A 167 -2.65 -0.96 -10.00
CA ALA A 167 -3.16 -0.99 -11.37
C ALA A 167 -2.25 -0.25 -12.38
N SER A 168 -1.67 0.87 -11.97
CA SER A 168 -0.99 1.82 -12.88
C SER A 168 0.33 2.36 -12.35
N GLY A 169 0.69 2.07 -11.10
CA GLY A 169 1.93 2.55 -10.49
C GLY A 169 3.16 1.79 -10.96
N HIS A 170 4.34 2.35 -10.63
CA HIS A 170 5.62 1.74 -10.92
C HIS A 170 5.73 0.36 -10.23
N PRO A 171 6.22 -0.70 -10.91
CA PRO A 171 6.21 -2.07 -10.37
C PRO A 171 6.84 -2.22 -8.97
N ARG A 172 7.96 -1.53 -8.71
CA ARG A 172 8.63 -1.53 -7.38
C ARG A 172 7.73 -1.00 -6.25
N ILE A 173 6.81 -0.10 -6.56
CA ILE A 173 5.87 0.50 -5.60
C ILE A 173 4.56 -0.28 -5.56
N ALA A 174 4.12 -0.85 -6.69
CA ALA A 174 2.94 -1.71 -6.77
C ALA A 174 3.04 -2.90 -5.81
N ASP A 175 4.21 -3.54 -5.72
CA ASP A 175 4.44 -4.62 -4.75
C ASP A 175 4.19 -4.17 -3.30
N ASN A 176 4.59 -2.94 -2.99
CA ASN A 176 4.36 -2.36 -1.69
C ASN A 176 2.87 -2.09 -1.43
N ALA A 177 2.14 -1.61 -2.43
CA ALA A 177 0.71 -1.42 -2.35
C ALA A 177 -0.05 -2.74 -2.17
N HIS A 178 0.37 -3.83 -2.83
CA HIS A 178 -0.15 -5.18 -2.59
C HIS A 178 -0.04 -5.59 -1.12
N TRP A 179 1.07 -5.31 -0.44
CA TRP A 179 1.19 -5.57 1.00
C TRP A 179 0.25 -4.73 1.86
N ARG A 180 -0.01 -3.46 1.50
CA ARG A 180 -0.98 -2.62 2.23
C ARG A 180 -2.41 -3.15 2.05
N LEU A 181 -2.79 -3.57 0.84
CA LEU A 181 -4.09 -4.19 0.58
C LEU A 181 -4.23 -5.53 1.32
N TYR A 182 -3.20 -6.37 1.27
CA TYR A 182 -3.12 -7.62 2.02
C TYR A 182 -3.30 -7.37 3.53
N ASP A 183 -2.56 -6.43 4.13
CA ASP A 183 -2.61 -6.17 5.57
C ASP A 183 -3.94 -5.54 5.99
N HIS A 184 -4.58 -4.75 5.11
CA HIS A 184 -5.94 -4.23 5.33
C HIS A 184 -6.96 -5.36 5.45
N ILE A 185 -6.99 -6.29 4.49
CA ILE A 185 -7.93 -7.44 4.50
C ILE A 185 -7.66 -8.30 5.74
N ARG A 186 -6.38 -8.64 5.98
CA ARG A 186 -5.95 -9.47 7.11
C ARG A 186 -6.32 -8.81 8.44
N GLY A 187 -6.13 -7.49 8.56
CA GLY A 187 -6.51 -6.70 9.72
C GLY A 187 -8.02 -6.69 9.97
N CYS A 188 -8.82 -6.53 8.91
CA CYS A 188 -10.29 -6.61 9.01
C CYS A 188 -10.74 -8.00 9.47
N LEU A 189 -10.16 -9.08 8.94
CA LEU A 189 -10.49 -10.45 9.35
C LEU A 189 -10.07 -10.75 10.79
N ALA A 190 -8.87 -10.31 11.19
CA ALA A 190 -8.40 -10.46 12.57
C ALA A 190 -9.29 -9.67 13.55
N GLY A 191 -9.65 -8.43 13.19
CA GLY A 191 -10.58 -7.61 13.97
C GLY A 191 -11.97 -8.24 14.07
N ALA A 192 -12.47 -8.81 12.98
CA ALA A 192 -13.75 -9.50 12.96
C ALA A 192 -13.74 -10.75 13.86
N VAL A 193 -12.66 -11.56 13.83
CA VAL A 193 -12.51 -12.73 14.70
C VAL A 193 -12.47 -12.33 16.18
N ALA A 194 -11.78 -11.25 16.51
CA ALA A 194 -11.65 -10.75 17.88
C ALA A 194 -12.93 -10.09 18.42
N ALA A 195 -13.84 -9.68 17.55
CA ALA A 195 -15.08 -9.01 17.93
C ALA A 195 -16.17 -9.98 18.43
N PRO A 196 -17.17 -9.46 19.19
CA PRO A 196 -18.38 -10.20 19.52
C PRO A 196 -19.07 -10.75 18.26
N PRO A 197 -19.69 -11.95 18.32
CA PRO A 197 -20.30 -12.64 17.16
C PRO A 197 -21.20 -11.75 16.29
N GLU A 198 -21.98 -10.87 16.90
CA GLU A 198 -22.92 -9.96 16.25
C GLU A 198 -22.24 -8.82 15.45
N ARG A 199 -20.99 -8.47 15.77
CA ARG A 199 -20.21 -7.42 15.09
C ARG A 199 -19.28 -7.94 14.02
N ARG A 200 -18.97 -9.25 14.02
CA ARG A 200 -17.98 -9.83 13.09
C ARG A 200 -18.31 -9.58 11.61
N PRO A 201 -19.56 -9.74 11.14
CA PRO A 201 -19.87 -9.54 9.73
C PRO A 201 -19.66 -8.10 9.30
N GLU A 202 -20.06 -7.14 10.15
CA GLU A 202 -19.90 -5.72 9.90
C GLU A 202 -18.43 -5.34 9.77
N ILE A 203 -17.56 -5.90 10.61
CA ILE A 203 -16.11 -5.65 10.53
C ILE A 203 -15.49 -6.35 9.31
N ALA A 204 -15.89 -7.59 9.02
CA ALA A 204 -15.33 -8.37 7.92
C ALA A 204 -15.64 -7.76 6.54
N VAL A 205 -16.79 -7.09 6.36
CA VAL A 205 -17.12 -6.44 5.07
C VAL A 205 -16.22 -5.24 4.74
N HIS A 206 -15.48 -4.67 5.70
CA HIS A 206 -14.48 -3.64 5.41
C HIS A 206 -13.33 -4.15 4.52
N SER A 207 -13.12 -5.47 4.46
CA SER A 207 -12.20 -6.09 3.50
C SER A 207 -12.57 -5.79 2.04
N LEU A 208 -13.84 -5.52 1.74
CA LEU A 208 -14.31 -5.26 0.38
C LEU A 208 -13.79 -3.94 -0.21
N TYR A 209 -13.26 -3.03 0.61
CA TYR A 209 -12.66 -1.78 0.13
C TYR A 209 -11.44 -1.96 -0.79
N VAL A 210 -10.86 -3.17 -0.84
CA VAL A 210 -9.78 -3.52 -1.78
C VAL A 210 -10.29 -3.92 -3.17
N GLU A 211 -11.62 -4.03 -3.36
CA GLU A 211 -12.24 -4.28 -4.67
C GLU A 211 -13.29 -3.22 -5.03
N GLN A 212 -13.84 -2.52 -4.03
CA GLN A 212 -15.00 -1.64 -4.17
C GLN A 212 -14.75 -0.27 -3.54
N ASP A 213 -15.30 0.77 -4.14
CA ASP A 213 -15.16 2.15 -3.65
C ASP A 213 -16.07 2.43 -2.44
N SER A 214 -17.16 1.67 -2.31
CA SER A 214 -18.13 1.84 -1.24
C SER A 214 -18.70 0.50 -0.80
N ILE A 215 -18.85 0.36 0.51
CA ILE A 215 -19.51 -0.78 1.17
C ILE A 215 -20.80 -0.36 1.88
N GLU A 216 -21.29 0.86 1.66
CA GLU A 216 -22.46 1.41 2.34
C GLU A 216 -23.67 0.47 2.21
N GLY A 217 -23.84 -0.20 1.06
CA GLY A 217 -24.91 -1.18 0.87
C GLY A 217 -24.91 -2.33 1.88
N HIS A 218 -23.74 -2.70 2.41
CA HIS A 218 -23.57 -3.72 3.43
C HIS A 218 -23.76 -3.18 4.87
N LEU A 219 -23.49 -1.89 5.08
CA LEU A 219 -23.53 -1.23 6.38
C LEU A 219 -24.83 -0.47 6.67
N ASP A 220 -25.66 -0.19 5.65
CA ASP A 220 -26.89 0.61 5.76
C ASP A 220 -27.89 -0.01 6.76
N ASP A 221 -27.93 0.57 7.95
CA ASP A 221 -28.77 0.15 9.07
C ASP A 221 -30.25 0.45 8.84
N LYS A 222 -30.56 1.37 7.92
CA LYS A 222 -31.93 1.77 7.55
C LYS A 222 -32.58 0.79 6.59
N ARG A 223 -31.80 -0.08 5.94
CA ARG A 223 -32.35 -1.19 5.14
C ARG A 223 -32.73 -2.35 6.03
N SER A 224 -33.90 -2.92 5.73
CA SER A 224 -34.28 -4.26 6.17
C SER A 224 -33.12 -5.22 5.91
N VAL A 225 -32.86 -6.15 6.84
CA VAL A 225 -31.84 -7.20 6.72
C VAL A 225 -32.01 -8.02 5.43
N HIS A 226 -33.21 -8.01 4.85
CA HIS A 226 -33.53 -8.69 3.59
C HIS A 226 -33.25 -7.86 2.33
N ALA A 227 -33.10 -6.55 2.47
CA ALA A 227 -32.77 -5.62 1.38
C ALA A 227 -31.25 -5.32 1.30
N ARG A 228 -30.45 -5.89 2.20
CA ARG A 228 -29.00 -5.80 2.17
C ARG A 228 -28.43 -6.84 1.21
N PRO A 229 -27.34 -6.54 0.48
CA PRO A 229 -26.62 -7.55 -0.28
C PRO A 229 -26.20 -8.70 0.63
N ALA A 230 -26.17 -9.92 0.08
CA ALA A 230 -25.68 -11.08 0.80
C ALA A 230 -24.24 -10.81 1.28
N LEU A 231 -23.93 -11.24 2.51
CA LEU A 231 -22.59 -11.16 3.03
C LEU A 231 -21.66 -12.05 2.19
N PRO A 232 -20.43 -11.60 1.87
CA PRO A 232 -19.47 -12.44 1.19
C PRO A 232 -19.16 -13.70 2.02
N PRO A 233 -19.02 -14.87 1.38
CA PRO A 233 -18.57 -16.06 2.07
C PRO A 233 -17.19 -15.83 2.70
N PRO A 234 -16.90 -16.39 3.90
CA PRO A 234 -15.58 -16.26 4.53
C PRO A 234 -14.43 -16.71 3.63
N ALA A 235 -14.65 -17.75 2.81
CA ALA A 235 -13.70 -18.23 1.82
C ALA A 235 -13.41 -17.20 0.72
N SER A 236 -14.41 -16.42 0.29
CA SER A 236 -14.23 -15.35 -0.68
C SER A 236 -13.41 -14.20 -0.12
N LEU A 237 -13.64 -13.83 1.15
CA LEU A 237 -12.83 -12.81 1.83
C LEU A 237 -11.37 -13.27 1.99
N TRP A 238 -11.15 -14.55 2.30
CA TRP A 238 -9.80 -15.10 2.37
C TRP A 238 -9.12 -15.19 1.00
N ALA A 239 -9.86 -15.51 -0.06
CA ALA A 239 -9.32 -15.53 -1.42
C ALA A 239 -8.75 -14.17 -1.86
N MET A 240 -9.24 -13.07 -1.28
CA MET A 240 -8.68 -11.73 -1.51
C MET A 240 -7.29 -11.61 -0.87
N VAL A 241 -7.08 -12.12 0.35
CA VAL A 241 -5.76 -12.20 0.99
C VAL A 241 -4.80 -13.03 0.13
N GLU A 242 -5.25 -14.17 -0.36
CA GLU A 242 -4.44 -15.04 -1.22
C GLU A 242 -4.07 -14.34 -2.52
N ARG A 243 -4.99 -13.61 -3.16
CA ARG A 243 -4.70 -12.87 -4.40
C ARG A 243 -3.60 -11.82 -4.23
N GLU A 244 -3.69 -11.00 -3.18
CA GLU A 244 -2.68 -9.95 -2.93
C GLU A 244 -1.32 -10.56 -2.57
N ARG A 245 -1.29 -11.66 -1.81
CA ARG A 245 -0.06 -12.40 -1.51
C ARG A 245 0.53 -13.07 -2.74
N ASP A 246 -0.30 -13.70 -3.56
CA ASP A 246 0.15 -14.49 -4.71
C ASP A 246 0.69 -13.58 -5.82
N ALA A 247 0.21 -12.34 -5.94
CA ALA A 247 0.82 -11.32 -6.78
C ALA A 247 2.31 -11.08 -6.44
N LEU A 248 2.67 -11.20 -5.17
CA LEU A 248 4.03 -11.02 -4.66
C LEU A 248 4.88 -12.29 -4.70
N SER A 249 4.25 -13.46 -4.86
CA SER A 249 4.93 -14.76 -4.81
C SER A 249 5.91 -14.98 -5.97
N GLY A 250 5.73 -14.24 -7.08
CA GLY A 250 6.62 -14.24 -8.23
C GLY A 250 7.92 -13.48 -8.02
N ASP A 251 8.02 -12.62 -6.99
CA ASP A 251 9.20 -11.83 -6.69
C ASP A 251 10.01 -12.46 -5.53
N PRO A 252 11.24 -12.95 -5.80
CA PRO A 252 12.11 -13.53 -4.78
C PRO A 252 12.39 -12.60 -3.59
N ARG A 253 12.28 -11.28 -3.77
CA ARG A 253 12.48 -10.28 -2.70
C ARG A 253 11.56 -10.50 -1.51
N TRP A 254 10.31 -10.88 -1.78
CA TRP A 254 9.24 -11.03 -0.79
C TRP A 254 9.13 -12.44 -0.20
N ALA A 255 9.79 -13.43 -0.80
CA ALA A 255 9.71 -14.83 -0.35
C ALA A 255 10.00 -15.02 1.16
N PRO A 256 11.00 -14.36 1.78
CA PRO A 256 11.21 -14.45 3.22
C PRO A 256 10.05 -13.91 4.05
N VAL A 257 9.45 -12.79 3.64
CA VAL A 257 8.31 -12.16 4.34
C VAL A 257 7.07 -13.05 4.26
N ILE A 258 6.77 -13.57 3.07
CA ILE A 258 5.66 -14.53 2.85
C ILE A 258 5.85 -15.75 3.74
N LYS A 259 7.06 -16.33 3.76
CA LYS A 259 7.38 -17.48 4.60
C LYS A 259 7.21 -17.18 6.09
N ALA A 260 7.65 -16.01 6.55
CA ALA A 260 7.53 -15.62 7.95
C ALA A 260 6.06 -15.48 8.41
N ARG A 261 5.16 -15.07 7.52
CA ARG A 261 3.74 -14.84 7.82
C ARG A 261 2.86 -16.08 7.68
N ALA A 262 3.32 -17.11 6.96
CA ALA A 262 2.52 -18.28 6.59
C ALA A 262 1.82 -18.99 7.76
N ALA A 263 2.49 -19.15 8.91
CA ALA A 263 1.90 -19.83 10.07
C ALA A 263 0.74 -19.02 10.69
N ALA A 264 0.96 -17.72 10.89
CA ALA A 264 -0.06 -16.83 11.43
C ALA A 264 -1.26 -16.67 10.47
N ASP A 265 -1.01 -16.73 9.17
CA ASP A 265 -2.06 -16.72 8.15
C ASP A 265 -2.89 -18.00 8.16
N ALA A 266 -2.24 -19.17 8.29
CA ALA A 266 -2.96 -20.44 8.38
C ALA A 266 -3.88 -20.48 9.61
N GLU A 267 -3.41 -19.96 10.75
CA GLU A 267 -4.21 -19.83 11.96
C GLU A 267 -5.39 -18.87 11.76
N LEU A 268 -5.13 -17.66 11.27
CA LEU A 268 -6.19 -16.66 11.02
C LEU A 268 -7.23 -17.18 10.03
N ARG A 269 -6.81 -17.86 8.96
CA ARG A 269 -7.70 -18.47 7.97
C ARG A 269 -8.65 -19.46 8.64
N ALA A 270 -8.09 -20.42 9.39
CA ALA A 270 -8.88 -21.45 10.04
C ALA A 270 -9.91 -20.83 10.99
N THR A 271 -9.48 -19.86 11.80
CA THR A 271 -10.36 -19.18 12.75
C THR A 271 -11.42 -18.33 12.05
N ALA A 272 -11.08 -17.60 10.98
CA ALA A 272 -12.03 -16.80 10.23
C ALA A 272 -13.10 -17.66 9.55
N LEU A 273 -12.71 -18.77 8.91
CA LEU A 273 -13.63 -19.71 8.28
C LEU A 273 -14.60 -20.36 9.28
N ALA A 274 -14.16 -20.59 10.51
CA ALA A 274 -14.99 -21.16 11.57
C ALA A 274 -15.87 -20.11 12.28
N SER A 275 -15.44 -18.85 12.34
CA SER A 275 -16.03 -17.83 13.21
C SER A 275 -16.95 -16.84 12.50
N LEU A 276 -16.77 -16.66 11.19
CA LEU A 276 -17.61 -15.78 10.38
C LEU A 276 -18.85 -16.54 9.88
N PRO A 277 -20.04 -15.92 9.89
CA PRO A 277 -21.25 -16.61 9.48
C PRO A 277 -21.20 -16.96 8.00
N ALA A 278 -21.86 -18.07 7.66
CA ALA A 278 -22.13 -18.41 6.28
C ALA A 278 -22.93 -17.28 5.59
N PRO A 279 -22.75 -17.07 4.28
CA PRO A 279 -23.60 -16.16 3.53
C PRO A 279 -25.06 -16.58 3.73
N ARG A 280 -25.95 -15.59 3.85
CA ARG A 280 -27.39 -15.85 3.88
C ARG A 280 -27.80 -16.54 2.57
N ASP A 281 -28.63 -17.57 2.67
CA ASP A 281 -29.16 -18.26 1.49
C ASP A 281 -29.97 -17.27 0.64
N PRO A 282 -29.56 -17.00 -0.63
CA PRO A 282 -30.27 -16.08 -1.51
C PRO A 282 -31.64 -16.60 -1.94
N THR A 283 -31.92 -17.90 -1.75
CA THR A 283 -33.21 -18.53 -2.07
C THR A 283 -34.25 -18.39 -0.96
N TRP A 284 -33.87 -17.85 0.21
CA TRP A 284 -34.84 -17.51 1.25
C TRP A 284 -35.68 -16.31 0.84
N GLU A 285 -36.80 -16.59 0.18
CA GLU A 285 -37.84 -15.61 -0.11
C GLU A 285 -38.28 -14.90 1.16
N VAL A 286 -38.30 -13.57 1.09
CA VAL A 286 -39.00 -12.76 2.10
C VAL A 286 -40.47 -12.97 1.81
N ALA A 287 -41.20 -13.59 2.73
CA ALA A 287 -42.66 -13.58 2.66
C ALA A 287 -43.10 -12.12 2.54
N SER A 288 -43.58 -11.74 1.36
CA SER A 288 -44.15 -10.42 1.11
C SER A 288 -45.42 -10.32 1.94
N MET A 289 -45.36 -9.58 3.05
CA MET A 289 -46.54 -9.09 3.76
C MET A 289 -46.94 -7.73 3.19
#